data_AF-A0A7R9Z176-F1
#
_entry.id   AF-A0A7R9Z176-F1
#
_cell.length_a   1.000
_cell.length_b   1.000
_cell.length_c   1.000
_cell.angle_alpha   90.00
_cell.angle_beta   90.00
_cell.angle_gamma   90.00
#
_symmetry.space_group_name_H-M   'P 1'
#
loop_
_entity.id
_entity.type
_entity.pdbx_description
1 polymer ?
#
loop_
_entity_poly.entity_id
_entity_poly.type
_entity_poly.pdbx_seq_one_letter_code
_entity_poly.pdbx_strand_id
1 'polypeptide(L)'
;MALSTDKIGRRVLVGKNVCHRCKYDENFDGSLRARIAEMPQSQYKTALQWVQRALSSSYGGSKLSPGKAKKLHDPLAFATLLDENVCVLREVSVGRKGGHWGSVLCDGTRTFAAVDYSSDSFLDSLFAR
;
A
#
# COMPACT_ATOMS: atom_id res chain seq x y z
N MET A 1 15.90 -6.65 -17.57
CA MET A 1 15.31 -5.99 -16.38
C MET A 1 13.90 -6.52 -16.17
N ALA A 2 13.37 -6.48 -14.93
CA ALA A 2 12.02 -6.95 -14.62
C ALA A 2 10.92 -6.27 -15.47
N LEU A 3 11.08 -5.00 -15.80
CA LEU A 3 10.11 -4.26 -16.64
C LEU A 3 10.17 -4.60 -18.13
N SER A 4 11.29 -5.17 -18.61
CA SER A 4 11.53 -5.41 -20.04
C SER A 4 11.47 -6.89 -20.43
N THR A 5 11.23 -7.79 -19.48
CA THR A 5 11.17 -9.23 -19.76
C THR A 5 9.73 -9.66 -20.02
N ASP A 6 9.58 -10.53 -21.00
CA ASP A 6 8.35 -11.25 -21.34
C ASP A 6 8.02 -12.38 -20.37
N LYS A 7 8.99 -12.84 -19.56
CA LYS A 7 8.83 -13.86 -18.52
C LYS A 7 7.88 -13.45 -17.39
N ILE A 8 7.58 -12.15 -17.26
CA ILE A 8 6.59 -11.65 -16.31
C ILE A 8 5.30 -11.33 -17.07
N GLY A 9 4.28 -12.14 -16.84
CA GLY A 9 2.99 -12.04 -17.53
C GLY A 9 2.18 -10.80 -17.15
N ARG A 10 2.36 -10.27 -15.94
CA ARG A 10 1.70 -9.06 -15.44
C ARG A 10 2.57 -8.36 -14.42
N ARG A 11 2.67 -7.03 -14.51
CA ARG A 11 3.42 -6.17 -13.58
C ARG A 11 2.48 -5.14 -12.97
N VAL A 12 2.49 -5.00 -11.65
CA VAL A 12 1.74 -3.96 -10.93
C VAL A 12 2.72 -3.05 -10.20
N LEU A 13 2.61 -1.75 -10.43
CA LEU A 13 3.47 -0.72 -9.89
C LEU A 13 2.66 0.13 -8.90
N VAL A 14 2.97 -0.02 -7.62
CA VAL A 14 2.35 0.75 -6.54
C VAL A 14 3.32 1.85 -6.14
N GLY A 15 3.18 2.99 -6.79
CA GLY A 15 4.16 4.07 -6.79
C GLY A 15 3.85 5.23 -5.83
N LYS A 16 4.80 6.18 -5.75
CA LYS A 16 4.70 7.38 -4.91
C LYS A 16 3.44 8.22 -5.18
N ASN A 17 2.91 8.18 -6.40
CA ASN A 17 1.69 8.87 -6.80
C ASN A 17 0.46 8.43 -5.98
N VAL A 18 0.45 7.19 -5.48
CA VAL A 18 -0.62 6.67 -4.61
C VAL A 18 -0.13 6.54 -3.17
N CYS A 19 1.03 5.94 -2.93
CA CYS A 19 1.51 5.66 -1.57
C CYS A 19 1.73 6.90 -0.70
N HIS A 20 1.90 8.10 -1.29
CA HIS A 20 2.01 9.34 -0.51
C HIS A 20 0.68 9.77 0.13
N ARG A 21 -0.45 9.26 -0.36
CA ARG A 21 -1.78 9.46 0.20
C ARG A 21 -2.11 8.42 1.27
N CYS A 22 -1.62 7.19 1.11
CA CYS A 22 -1.72 6.13 2.13
C CYS A 22 -0.76 6.38 3.31
N LYS A 23 -1.32 6.87 4.41
CA LYS A 23 -0.58 7.31 5.58
C LYS A 23 -1.02 6.53 6.81
N TYR A 24 -0.03 6.18 7.62
CA TYR A 24 -0.23 5.78 9.00
C TYR A 24 -0.33 7.06 9.84
N ASP A 25 -1.56 7.46 10.12
CA ASP A 25 -1.92 8.56 11.00
C ASP A 25 -2.76 8.03 12.18
N GLU A 26 -3.22 8.94 13.05
CA GLU A 26 -4.00 8.60 14.23
C GLU A 26 -5.34 7.93 13.89
N ASN A 27 -5.96 8.31 12.76
CA ASN A 27 -7.22 7.73 12.32
C ASN A 27 -7.02 6.29 11.84
N PHE A 28 -5.98 6.05 11.04
CA PHE A 28 -5.63 4.71 10.58
C PHE A 28 -5.24 3.80 11.76
N ASP A 29 -4.41 4.29 12.69
CA ASP A 29 -4.04 3.52 13.88
C ASP A 29 -5.25 3.19 14.76
N GLY A 30 -6.14 4.17 14.98
CA GLY A 30 -7.38 3.98 15.71
C GLY A 30 -8.26 2.90 15.09
N SER A 31 -8.43 2.95 13.77
CA SER A 31 -9.24 1.97 13.01
C SER A 31 -8.63 0.57 13.03
N LEU A 32 -7.30 0.46 12.85
CA LEU A 32 -6.57 -0.79 12.95
C LEU A 32 -6.71 -1.41 14.34
N ARG A 33 -6.52 -0.61 15.40
CA ARG A 33 -6.63 -1.05 16.80
C ARG A 33 -8.05 -1.53 17.13
N ALA A 34 -9.07 -0.81 16.69
CA ALA A 34 -10.47 -1.16 16.92
C ALA A 34 -10.79 -2.53 16.30
N ARG A 35 -10.45 -2.74 15.03
CA ARG A 35 -10.68 -4.03 14.36
C ARG A 35 -9.91 -5.18 14.99
N ILE A 36 -8.64 -4.97 15.35
CA ILE A 36 -7.85 -5.99 16.05
C ILE A 36 -8.52 -6.38 17.39
N ALA A 37 -9.10 -5.42 18.11
CA ALA A 37 -9.74 -5.70 19.40
C ALA A 37 -10.94 -6.65 19.26
N GLU A 38 -11.74 -6.48 18.21
CA GLU A 38 -12.94 -7.27 17.89
C GLU A 38 -12.64 -8.70 17.43
N MET A 39 -11.42 -8.99 16.97
CA MET A 39 -11.04 -10.33 16.51
C MET A 39 -11.03 -11.37 17.65
N PRO A 40 -11.38 -12.63 17.37
CA PRO A 40 -11.14 -13.73 18.32
C PRO A 40 -9.64 -13.96 18.54
N GLN A 41 -9.28 -14.48 19.72
CA GLN A 41 -7.88 -14.79 20.03
C GLN A 41 -7.34 -15.84 19.07
N SER A 42 -6.21 -15.51 18.45
CA SER A 42 -5.54 -16.35 17.45
C SER A 42 -4.09 -15.88 17.27
N GLN A 43 -3.23 -16.73 16.71
CA GLN A 43 -1.87 -16.35 16.35
C GLN A 43 -1.84 -15.14 15.40
N TYR A 44 -2.80 -15.08 14.48
CA TYR A 44 -2.95 -13.96 13.55
C TYR A 44 -3.30 -12.65 14.26
N LYS A 45 -4.26 -12.65 15.20
CA LYS A 45 -4.55 -11.48 16.05
C LYS A 45 -3.30 -11.02 16.79
N THR A 46 -2.54 -11.95 17.39
CA THR A 46 -1.28 -11.63 18.07
C THR A 46 -0.28 -10.99 17.12
N ALA A 47 -0.09 -11.54 15.91
CA ALA A 47 0.82 -10.97 14.92
C ALA A 47 0.42 -9.54 14.51
N LEU A 48 -0.87 -9.30 14.25
CA LEU A 48 -1.38 -7.97 13.95
C LEU A 48 -1.18 -6.98 15.11
N GLN A 49 -1.36 -7.43 16.36
CA GLN A 49 -1.05 -6.59 17.54
C GLN A 49 0.42 -6.19 17.61
N TRP A 50 1.34 -7.10 17.27
CA TRP A 50 2.77 -6.76 17.20
C TRP A 50 3.07 -5.74 16.11
N VAL A 51 2.50 -5.92 14.91
CA VAL A 51 2.65 -4.98 13.81
C VAL A 51 2.10 -3.61 14.19
N GLN A 52 0.89 -3.55 14.75
CA GLN A 52 0.25 -2.31 15.20
C GLN A 52 1.14 -1.60 16.23
N ARG A 53 1.61 -2.29 17.29
CA ARG A 53 2.51 -1.72 18.30
C ARG A 53 3.83 -1.21 17.71
N ALA A 54 4.41 -1.93 16.75
CA ALA A 54 5.65 -1.51 16.09
C ALA A 54 5.44 -0.22 15.29
N LEU A 55 4.34 -0.12 14.55
CA LEU A 55 3.97 1.08 13.80
C LEU A 55 3.67 2.25 14.75
N SER A 56 2.86 2.05 15.79
CA SER A 56 2.54 3.11 16.76
C SER A 56 3.77 3.61 17.49
N SER A 57 4.67 2.72 17.89
CA SER A 57 5.90 3.11 18.62
C SER A 57 6.90 3.85 17.73
N SER A 58 6.91 3.57 16.42
CA SER A 58 7.82 4.19 15.46
C SER A 58 7.27 5.49 14.87
N TYR A 59 5.94 5.59 14.73
CA TYR A 59 5.28 6.60 13.92
C TYR A 59 4.11 7.32 14.62
N GLY A 60 3.75 6.92 15.84
CA GLY A 60 2.67 7.54 16.62
C GLY A 60 3.14 8.75 17.43
N GLY A 61 2.21 9.69 17.66
CA GLY A 61 2.39 10.85 18.54
C GLY A 61 3.43 11.87 18.07
N SER A 62 4.09 12.53 19.03
CA SER A 62 5.05 13.63 18.83
C SER A 62 6.39 13.23 18.20
N LYS A 63 6.59 11.94 17.86
CA LYS A 63 7.82 11.45 17.20
C LYS A 63 7.93 11.88 15.74
N LEU A 64 6.80 12.23 15.12
CA LEU A 64 6.78 12.87 13.82
C LEU A 64 6.58 14.38 14.02
N SER A 65 7.21 15.18 13.17
CA SER A 65 6.93 16.63 13.13
C SER A 65 5.41 16.83 12.98
N PRO A 66 4.79 17.82 13.64
CA PRO A 66 3.37 18.11 13.49
C PRO A 66 2.96 18.15 12.00
N GLY A 67 1.93 17.39 11.63
CA GLY A 67 1.48 17.25 10.24
C GLY A 67 2.24 16.23 9.38
N LYS A 68 3.25 15.52 9.91
CA LYS A 68 3.87 14.38 9.23
C LYS A 68 3.25 13.07 9.70
N ALA A 69 2.83 12.26 8.73
CA ALA A 69 2.41 10.87 8.92
C ALA A 69 3.32 9.95 8.10
N LYS A 70 3.50 8.71 8.56
CA LYS A 70 4.36 7.74 7.85
C LYS A 70 3.63 7.20 6.63
N LYS A 71 4.25 7.27 5.46
CA LYS A 71 3.70 6.71 4.22
C LYS A 71 3.85 5.19 4.21
N LEU A 72 2.80 4.47 3.85
CA LEU A 72 2.73 3.01 3.86
C LEU A 72 2.95 2.47 2.44
N HIS A 73 4.20 2.53 1.96
CA HIS A 73 4.52 2.11 0.58
C HIS A 73 4.38 0.60 0.41
N ASP A 74 5.17 -0.17 1.14
CA ASP A 74 5.22 -1.63 0.99
C ASP A 74 3.93 -2.31 1.49
N PRO A 75 3.27 -1.86 2.59
CA PRO A 75 1.98 -2.41 2.97
C PRO A 75 0.88 -2.22 1.92
N LEU A 76 0.81 -1.06 1.26
CA LEU A 76 -0.16 -0.85 0.18
C LEU A 76 0.16 -1.73 -1.04
N ALA A 77 1.45 -1.90 -1.37
CA ALA A 77 1.87 -2.80 -2.43
C ALA A 77 1.49 -4.26 -2.14
N PHE A 78 1.68 -4.71 -0.90
CA PHE A 78 1.31 -6.04 -0.45
C PHE A 78 -0.22 -6.24 -0.45
N ALA A 79 -0.98 -5.26 0.04
CA ALA A 79 -2.45 -5.29 -0.02
C ALA A 79 -2.96 -5.41 -1.47
N THR A 80 -2.36 -4.64 -2.39
CA THR A 80 -2.71 -4.70 -3.83
C THR A 80 -2.39 -6.06 -4.45
N LEU A 81 -1.37 -6.76 -3.95
CA LEU A 81 -1.05 -8.12 -4.39
C LEU A 81 -2.11 -9.13 -3.92
N LEU A 82 -2.66 -8.95 -2.72
CA LEU A 82 -3.71 -9.83 -2.17
C LEU A 82 -5.07 -9.57 -2.82
N ASP A 83 -5.40 -8.29 -3.04
CA ASP A 83 -6.62 -7.86 -3.70
C ASP A 83 -6.33 -6.65 -4.59
N GLU A 84 -6.36 -6.84 -5.91
CA GLU A 84 -6.11 -5.75 -6.85
C GLU A 84 -7.18 -4.64 -6.74
N ASN A 85 -8.38 -4.89 -6.17
CA ASN A 85 -9.41 -3.87 -5.98
C ASN A 85 -9.05 -2.82 -4.92
N VAL A 86 -8.02 -3.08 -4.10
CA VAL A 86 -7.47 -2.06 -3.19
C VAL A 86 -6.99 -0.83 -3.96
N CYS A 87 -6.47 -1.03 -5.17
CA CYS A 87 -5.99 0.05 -6.03
C CYS A 87 -6.78 0.13 -7.34
N VAL A 88 -6.97 1.35 -7.84
CA VAL A 88 -7.39 1.55 -9.23
C VAL A 88 -6.16 1.41 -10.11
N LEU A 89 -6.13 0.38 -10.95
CA LEU A 89 -5.01 0.09 -11.85
C LEU A 89 -5.27 0.61 -13.27
N ARG A 90 -4.24 1.16 -13.91
CA ARG A 90 -4.26 1.57 -15.32
C ARG A 90 -3.03 1.04 -16.04
N GLU A 91 -3.21 0.55 -17.26
CA GLU A 91 -2.11 0.05 -18.07
C GLU A 91 -1.24 1.19 -18.58
N VAL A 92 0.08 1.03 -18.48
CA VAL A 92 1.04 2.09 -18.73
C VAL A 92 2.31 1.60 -19.38
N SER A 93 2.90 2.43 -20.23
CA SER A 93 4.29 2.31 -20.64
C SER A 93 5.16 3.06 -19.64
N VAL A 94 6.25 2.43 -19.18
CA VAL A 94 7.17 2.97 -18.18
C VAL A 94 8.48 3.34 -18.86
N GLY A 95 8.95 4.55 -18.60
CA GLY A 95 10.19 5.05 -19.20
C GLY A 95 10.92 6.02 -18.29
N ARG A 96 12.08 6.49 -18.77
CA ARG A 96 12.82 7.58 -18.13
C ARG A 96 12.81 8.81 -19.01
N LYS A 97 12.48 9.97 -18.43
CA LYS A 97 12.59 11.28 -19.09
C LYS A 97 13.36 12.23 -18.17
N GLY A 98 14.43 12.83 -18.66
CA GLY A 98 15.29 13.72 -17.86
C GLY A 98 15.89 13.03 -16.62
N GLY A 99 16.22 11.74 -16.69
CA GLY A 99 16.77 10.98 -15.57
C GLY A 99 15.75 10.46 -14.55
N HIS A 100 14.50 10.92 -14.61
CA HIS A 100 13.42 10.51 -13.71
C HIS A 100 12.57 9.40 -14.32
N TRP A 101 12.08 8.49 -13.46
CA TRP A 101 11.08 7.50 -13.85
C TRP A 101 9.71 8.17 -14.01
N GLY A 102 8.98 7.75 -15.04
CA GLY A 102 7.60 8.16 -15.28
C GLY A 102 6.85 7.09 -16.08
N SER A 103 5.57 7.34 -16.27
CA SER A 103 4.68 6.46 -17.01
C SER A 103 3.65 7.26 -17.80
N VAL A 104 3.17 6.66 -18.89
CA VAL A 104 2.09 7.19 -19.73
C VAL A 104 1.07 6.07 -19.97
N LEU A 105 -0.21 6.42 -20.07
CA LEU A 105 -1.27 5.46 -20.38
C LEU A 105 -0.96 4.77 -21.73
N CYS A 106 -0.95 3.44 -21.72
CA CYS A 106 -0.63 2.65 -22.90
C CYS A 106 -1.10 1.21 -22.70
N ASP A 107 -1.96 0.75 -23.60
CA ASP A 107 -2.50 -0.60 -23.57
C ASP A 107 -1.52 -1.63 -24.14
N GLY A 108 -1.66 -2.90 -23.75
CA GLY A 108 -0.87 -4.02 -24.29
C GLY A 108 0.56 -4.12 -23.75
N THR A 109 0.92 -3.36 -22.71
CA THR A 109 2.25 -3.37 -22.07
C THR A 109 2.39 -4.43 -20.98
N ARG A 110 1.27 -5.03 -20.54
CA ARG A 110 1.14 -5.92 -19.37
C ARG A 110 1.66 -5.29 -18.08
N THR A 111 1.76 -3.96 -18.04
CA THR A 111 2.31 -3.18 -16.93
C THR A 111 1.28 -2.18 -16.47
N PHE A 112 0.90 -2.27 -15.20
CA PHE A 112 -0.17 -1.49 -14.62
C PHE A 112 0.40 -0.63 -13.51
N ALA A 113 0.02 0.64 -13.46
CA ALA A 113 0.30 1.52 -12.34
C ALA A 113 -0.97 1.75 -11.53
N ALA A 114 -0.84 1.71 -10.20
CA ALA A 114 -1.88 2.23 -9.33
C ALA A 114 -2.00 3.73 -9.57
N VAL A 115 -3.22 4.21 -9.82
CA VAL A 115 -3.55 5.64 -9.96
C VAL A 115 -4.40 6.13 -8.80
N ASP A 116 -5.13 5.23 -8.15
CA ASP A 116 -5.89 5.50 -6.94
C ASP A 116 -5.89 4.32 -5.97
N TYR A 117 -6.37 4.52 -4.73
CA TYR A 117 -6.61 3.46 -3.76
C TYR A 117 -7.82 3.76 -2.88
N SER A 118 -8.45 2.70 -2.36
CA SER A 118 -9.50 2.76 -1.35
C SER A 118 -8.90 2.55 0.03
N SER A 119 -9.10 3.52 0.93
CA SER A 119 -8.61 3.40 2.32
C SER A 119 -9.32 2.27 3.07
N ASP A 120 -10.61 2.08 2.81
CA ASP A 120 -11.41 1.05 3.46
C ASP A 120 -11.00 -0.33 2.96
N SER A 121 -10.89 -0.52 1.64
CA SER A 121 -10.44 -1.78 1.04
C SER A 121 -9.01 -2.10 1.45
N PHE A 122 -8.15 -1.09 1.57
CA PHE A 122 -6.80 -1.28 2.11
C PHE A 122 -6.86 -1.81 3.55
N LEU A 123 -7.66 -1.20 4.43
CA LEU A 123 -7.81 -1.67 5.81
C LEU A 123 -8.42 -3.09 5.85
N ASP A 124 -9.42 -3.38 5.03
CA ASP A 124 -10.05 -4.71 4.89
C ASP A 124 -9.05 -5.78 4.50
N SER A 125 -8.17 -5.48 3.54
CA SER A 125 -7.16 -6.41 3.05
C SER A 125 -6.21 -6.90 4.15
N LEU A 126 -6.01 -6.11 5.21
CA LEU A 126 -5.18 -6.50 6.36
C LEU A 126 -5.83 -7.54 7.27
N PHE A 127 -7.11 -7.88 7.04
CA PHE A 127 -7.86 -8.88 7.80
C PHE A 127 -8.45 -9.98 6.91
N ALA A 128 -8.32 -9.86 5.58
CA ALA A 128 -8.73 -10.87 4.62
C ALA A 128 -7.90 -12.16 4.83
N ARG A 129 -8.57 -13.31 4.75
CA ARG A 129 -7.98 -14.65 4.91
C ARG A 129 -8.05 -15.41 3.60
#